data_AF-A7SKQ2-F1
#
_entry.id   AF-A7SKQ2-F1
#
_cell.length_a   1.000
_cell.length_b   1.000
_cell.length_c   1.000
_cell.angle_alpha   90.00
_cell.angle_beta   90.00
_cell.angle_gamma   90.00
#
_symmetry.space_group_name_H-M   'P 1'
#
loop_
_entity.id
_entity.type
_entity.pdbx_description
1 polymer ?
#
loop_
_entity_poly.entity_id
_entity_poly.type
_entity_poly.pdbx_seq_one_letter_code
_entity_poly.pdbx_strand_id
1 'polypeptide(L)'
;MGLNNQQYAMGLNNQQYAMGLNNQQYAMGLNNQQYAMGLNNQRYAMGLNYQQYAMGLNNQQYAMGLNNQQYAMGCNNQQYAMGLNNQQYAMGLNNQQYAMVLNEQQYAMGAQ
;
A
#
# COMPACT_ATOMS: atom_id res chain seq x y z
N MET A 1 -14.65 13.73 1.36
CA MET A 1 -15.37 12.50 0.95
C MET A 1 -15.75 12.64 -0.52
N GLY A 2 -14.85 12.25 -1.41
CA GLY A 2 -15.12 12.21 -2.86
C GLY A 2 -15.46 10.78 -3.26
N LEU A 3 -16.34 10.60 -4.26
CA LEU A 3 -16.60 9.25 -4.80
C LEU A 3 -15.32 8.66 -5.41
N ASN A 4 -14.49 9.49 -6.04
CA ASN A 4 -13.22 9.13 -6.66
C ASN A 4 -12.13 10.12 -6.24
N ASN A 5 -10.96 9.62 -5.84
CA ASN A 5 -9.77 10.44 -5.56
C ASN A 5 -8.58 9.94 -6.39
N GLN A 6 -7.92 10.85 -7.08
CA GLN A 6 -6.66 10.59 -7.78
C GLN A 6 -5.61 11.58 -7.28
N GLN A 7 -4.49 11.07 -6.78
CA GLN A 7 -3.40 11.89 -6.22
C GLN A 7 -2.05 11.45 -6.79
N TYR A 8 -1.27 12.42 -7.26
CA TYR A 8 0.11 12.23 -7.70
C TYR A 8 1.03 13.14 -6.87
N ALA A 9 2.14 12.61 -6.38
CA ALA A 9 3.13 13.39 -5.64
C ALA A 9 4.55 12.98 -6.04
N MET A 10 5.42 13.97 -6.23
CA MET A 10 6.84 13.80 -6.48
C MET A 10 7.63 14.77 -5.60
N GLY A 11 8.63 14.26 -4.87
CA GLY A 11 9.43 15.10 -3.98
C GLY A 11 10.19 14.31 -2.93
N LEU A 12 10.88 15.02 -2.03
CA LEU A 12 11.65 14.37 -0.97
C LEU A 12 10.73 13.67 0.05
N ASN A 13 9.62 14.30 0.41
CA ASN A 13 8.65 13.79 1.36
C ASN A 13 7.24 13.97 0.79
N ASN A 14 6.51 12.87 0.61
CA ASN A 14 5.12 12.92 0.15
C ASN A 14 4.19 12.30 1.18
N GLN A 15 3.09 12.99 1.46
CA GLN A 15 2.01 12.49 2.31
C GLN A 15 0.68 12.61 1.55
N GLN A 16 0.00 11.49 1.36
CA GLN A 16 -1.24 11.41 0.60
C GLN A 16 -2.32 10.71 1.41
N TYR A 17 -3.50 11.33 1.50
CA TYR A 17 -4.68 10.78 2.15
C TYR A 17 -5.88 10.80 1.20
N ALA A 18 -6.57 9.67 1.07
CA ALA A 18 -7.76 9.53 0.25
C ALA A 18 -8.86 8.76 0.97
N MET A 19 -10.11 9.21 0.83
CA MET A 19 -11.30 8.56 1.36
C MET A 19 -12.44 8.64 0.33
N GLY A 20 -12.96 7.49 -0.08
CA GLY A 20 -13.92 7.42 -1.19
C GLY A 20 -14.22 6.00 -1.66
N LEU A 21 -14.99 5.86 -2.75
CA LEU A 21 -15.25 4.56 -3.36
C LEU A 21 -14.03 4.06 -4.14
N ASN A 22 -13.42 4.93 -4.95
CA ASN A 22 -12.21 4.60 -5.71
C ASN A 22 -11.09 5.59 -5.37
N ASN A 23 -9.97 5.08 -4.87
CA ASN A 23 -8.80 5.88 -4.54
C ASN A 23 -7.59 5.36 -5.31
N GLN A 24 -6.94 6.25 -6.06
CA GLN A 24 -5.68 5.99 -6.75
C GLN A 24 -4.62 6.97 -6.25
N GLN A 25 -3.55 6.44 -5.67
CA GLN A 25 -2.45 7.27 -5.16
C GLN A 25 -1.13 6.80 -5.77
N TYR A 26 -0.38 7.76 -6.31
CA TYR A 26 0.98 7.56 -6.80
C TYR A 26 1.93 8.51 -6.08
N ALA A 27 3.02 7.98 -5.55
CA ALA A 27 4.07 8.75 -4.91
C ALA A 27 5.47 8.31 -5.39
N MET A 28 6.30 9.28 -5.75
CA MET A 28 7.71 9.08 -6.08
C MET A 28 8.58 9.99 -5.21
N GLY A 29 9.53 9.43 -4.45
CA GLY A 29 10.28 10.25 -3.50
C GLY A 29 11.18 9.50 -2.55
N LEU A 30 11.88 10.21 -1.67
CA LEU A 30 12.72 9.55 -0.65
C LEU A 30 11.86 8.91 0.43
N ASN A 31 10.88 9.65 0.95
CA ASN A 31 9.95 9.17 1.97
C ASN A 31 8.50 9.38 1.51
N ASN A 32 7.73 8.30 1.41
CA ASN A 32 6.34 8.35 0.98
C ASN A 32 5.42 7.73 2.02
N GLN A 33 4.37 8.44 2.42
CA GLN A 33 3.30 7.91 3.24
C GLN A 33 1.97 8.03 2.51
N GLN A 34 1.31 6.90 2.29
CA GLN A 34 0.03 6.84 1.60
C GLN A 34 -1.01 6.17 2.50
N TYR A 35 -2.15 6.83 2.68
CA TYR A 35 -3.31 6.30 3.38
C TYR A 35 -4.54 6.35 2.47
N ALA A 36 -5.24 5.22 2.37
CA ALA A 36 -6.51 5.15 1.67
C ALA A 36 -7.55 4.35 2.44
N MET A 37 -8.79 4.86 2.44
CA MET A 37 -9.95 4.18 3.02
C MET A 37 -11.09 4.16 1.98
N GLY A 38 -11.60 2.97 1.65
CA GLY A 38 -12.59 2.86 0.58
C GLY A 38 -12.87 1.46 0.04
N LEU A 39 -13.62 1.39 -1.06
CA LEU A 39 -14.01 0.11 -1.68
C LEU A 39 -13.04 -0.41 -2.73
N ASN A 40 -12.27 0.47 -3.36
CA ASN A 40 -11.22 0.10 -4.31
C ASN A 40 -10.05 1.07 -4.10
N ASN A 41 -8.95 0.56 -3.54
CA ASN A 41 -7.77 1.37 -3.27
C ASN A 41 -6.59 0.83 -4.06
N GLN A 42 -6.03 1.65 -4.96
CA GLN A 42 -4.82 1.31 -5.72
C GLN A 42 -3.72 2.29 -5.36
N ARG A 43 -2.58 1.75 -4.92
CA ARG A 43 -1.49 2.59 -4.42
C ARG A 43 -0.15 2.12 -4.95
N TYR A 44 0.58 3.07 -5.50
CA TYR A 44 1.92 2.88 -6.01
C TYR A 44 2.87 3.85 -5.31
N ALA A 45 3.96 3.30 -4.77
CA ALA A 45 5.07 4.06 -4.21
C ALA A 45 6.40 3.58 -4.80
N MET A 46 7.26 4.53 -5.16
CA MET A 46 8.62 4.29 -5.61
C MET A 46 9.58 5.23 -4.89
N GLY A 47 10.69 4.72 -4.34
CA GLY A 47 11.55 5.57 -3.52
C GLY A 47 12.64 4.88 -2.70
N LEU A 48 13.03 5.48 -1.58
CA LEU A 48 13.86 4.83 -0.56
C LEU A 48 13.05 4.20 0.58
N ASN A 49 12.09 4.94 1.16
CA ASN A 49 11.28 4.48 2.28
C ASN A 49 9.80 4.76 2.04
N TYR A 50 8.93 3.78 2.21
CA TYR A 50 7.48 4.01 2.16
C TYR A 50 6.71 3.25 3.20
N GLN A 51 5.59 3.87 3.55
CA GLN A 51 4.55 3.30 4.36
C GLN A 51 3.20 3.45 3.64
N GLN A 52 2.56 2.33 3.37
CA GLN A 52 1.28 2.27 2.70
C GLN A 52 0.25 1.59 3.60
N TYR A 53 -0.76 2.34 4.07
CA TYR A 53 -1.92 1.80 4.79
C TYR A 53 -3.24 1.85 4.00
N ALA A 54 -3.93 0.72 3.83
CA ALA A 54 -5.24 0.64 3.16
C ALA A 54 -6.25 -0.06 4.04
N MET A 55 -7.46 0.50 4.06
CA MET A 55 -8.60 -0.09 4.73
C MET A 55 -9.82 -0.13 3.81
N GLY A 56 -10.46 -1.30 3.76
CA GLY A 56 -11.74 -1.52 3.08
C GLY A 56 -11.68 -2.67 2.07
N LEU A 57 -12.48 -2.62 1.02
CA LEU A 57 -12.53 -3.71 0.02
C LEU A 57 -11.49 -3.48 -1.09
N ASN A 58 -11.07 -4.56 -1.73
CA ASN A 58 -10.24 -4.57 -2.95
C ASN A 58 -9.05 -3.59 -2.87
N ASN A 59 -8.08 -3.92 -2.02
CA ASN A 59 -6.89 -3.10 -1.84
C ASN A 59 -5.73 -3.68 -2.66
N GLN A 60 -5.11 -2.86 -3.49
CA GLN A 60 -3.90 -3.18 -4.23
C GLN A 60 -2.79 -2.22 -3.84
N GLN A 61 -1.70 -2.76 -3.34
CA GLN A 61 -0.54 -2.01 -2.90
C GLN A 61 0.70 -2.47 -3.65
N TYR A 62 1.40 -1.53 -4.26
CA TYR A 62 2.69 -1.75 -4.89
C TYR A 62 3.73 -0.81 -4.31
N ALA A 63 4.87 -1.37 -3.92
CA ALA A 63 5.98 -0.65 -3.33
C ALA A 63 7.31 -1.10 -3.97
N MET A 64 8.14 -0.15 -4.40
CA MET A 64 9.49 -0.43 -4.93
C MET A 64 10.56 0.48 -4.34
N GLY A 65 11.60 -0.16 -3.78
CA GLY A 65 12.86 0.47 -3.35
C GLY A 65 13.38 -0.06 -2.00
N LEU A 66 14.11 0.71 -1.20
CA LEU A 66 14.93 0.12 -0.12
C LEU A 66 14.13 -0.46 1.06
N ASN A 67 13.22 0.30 1.66
CA ASN A 67 12.44 -0.13 2.83
C ASN A 67 10.94 0.11 2.62
N ASN A 68 10.16 -0.97 2.68
CA ASN A 68 8.73 -0.91 2.37
C ASN A 68 7.91 -1.48 3.54
N GLN A 69 6.93 -0.70 3.99
CA GLN A 69 5.94 -1.15 4.96
C GLN A 69 4.54 -1.08 4.34
N GLN A 70 3.86 -2.21 4.26
CA GLN A 70 2.53 -2.32 3.67
C GLN A 70 1.55 -2.92 4.67
N TYR A 71 0.47 -2.20 4.94
CA TYR A 71 -0.63 -2.62 5.79
C TYR A 71 -1.94 -2.59 5.00
N ALA A 72 -2.62 -3.72 4.95
CA ALA A 72 -3.95 -3.87 4.37
C ALA A 72 -4.92 -4.45 5.40
N MET A 73 -6.11 -3.87 5.50
CA MET A 73 -7.21 -4.39 6.30
C MET A 73 -8.50 -4.42 5.50
N GLY A 74 -9.16 -5.57 5.44
CA GLY A 74 -10.44 -5.78 4.76
C GLY A 74 -10.41 -6.99 3.82
N CYS A 75 -11.25 -7.00 2.79
CA CYS A 75 -11.36 -8.16 1.88
C CYS A 75 -10.66 -7.92 0.55
N ASN A 76 -10.09 -8.98 -0.02
CA ASN A 76 -9.39 -9.00 -1.30
C ASN A 76 -8.21 -8.03 -1.32
N ASN A 77 -7.19 -8.31 -0.50
CA ASN A 77 -5.99 -7.49 -0.45
C ASN A 77 -4.87 -8.14 -1.26
N GLN A 78 -4.22 -7.34 -2.10
CA GLN A 78 -3.03 -7.72 -2.85
C GLN A 78 -1.89 -6.75 -2.50
N GLN A 79 -0.81 -7.29 -1.99
CA GLN A 79 0.38 -6.53 -1.62
C GLN A 79 1.58 -7.06 -2.42
N TYR A 80 2.19 -6.18 -3.20
CA TYR A 80 3.43 -6.44 -3.91
C TYR A 80 4.51 -5.50 -3.41
N ALA A 81 5.69 -6.06 -3.12
CA ALA A 81 6.81 -5.24 -2.71
C ALA A 81 8.15 -5.76 -3.25
N MET A 82 8.98 -4.86 -3.75
CA MET A 82 10.32 -5.14 -4.27
C MET A 82 11.33 -4.21 -3.58
N GLY A 83 12.47 -4.74 -3.15
CA GLY A 83 13.36 -3.96 -2.31
C GLY A 83 14.43 -4.71 -1.53
N LEU A 84 15.01 -4.03 -0.53
CA LEU A 84 15.94 -4.66 0.40
C LEU A 84 15.21 -5.20 1.64
N ASN A 85 14.39 -4.38 2.30
CA ASN A 85 13.68 -4.76 3.53
C ASN A 85 12.18 -4.49 3.41
N ASN A 86 11.37 -5.52 3.56
CA ASN A 86 9.91 -5.38 3.52
C ASN A 86 9.22 -5.93 4.76
N GLN A 87 8.19 -5.22 5.18
CA GLN A 87 7.20 -5.68 6.15
C GLN A 87 5.82 -5.59 5.52
N GLN A 88 5.12 -6.71 5.44
CA GLN A 88 3.77 -6.77 4.90
C GLN A 88 2.82 -7.35 5.96
N TYR A 89 1.75 -6.63 6.23
CA TYR A 89 0.68 -7.01 7.14
C TYR A 89 -0.64 -6.99 6.39
N ALA A 90 -1.36 -8.10 6.41
CA ALA A 90 -2.69 -8.21 5.84
C ALA A 90 -3.66 -8.81 6.87
N MET A 91 -4.82 -8.20 7.03
CA MET A 91 -5.89 -8.70 7.88
C MET A 91 -7.22 -8.70 7.12
N GLY A 92 -7.91 -9.83 7.14
CA GLY A 92 -9.23 -10.03 6.51
C GLY A 92 -9.21 -11.16 5.48
N LEU A 93 -10.22 -11.20 4.60
CA LEU A 93 -10.45 -12.33 3.70
C LEU A 93 -9.69 -12.17 2.38
N ASN A 94 -9.22 -13.27 1.79
CA ASN A 94 -8.54 -13.31 0.49
C ASN A 94 -7.33 -12.36 0.40
N ASN A 95 -6.29 -12.65 1.17
CA ASN A 95 -5.04 -11.88 1.12
C ASN A 95 -3.99 -12.58 0.26
N GLN A 96 -3.38 -11.83 -0.64
CA GLN A 96 -2.23 -12.28 -1.42
C GLN A 96 -1.06 -11.32 -1.17
N GLN A 97 0.08 -11.86 -0.80
CA GLN A 97 1.30 -11.11 -0.54
C GLN A 97 2.41 -11.68 -1.44
N TYR A 98 3.11 -10.79 -2.12
CA TYR A 98 4.29 -11.11 -2.90
C TYR A 98 5.41 -10.15 -2.54
N ALA A 99 6.59 -10.70 -2.30
CA ALA A 99 7.79 -9.93 -2.07
C ALA A 99 8.98 -10.52 -2.83
N MET A 100 9.80 -9.64 -3.40
CA MET A 100 11.10 -9.99 -3.97
C MET A 100 12.15 -9.13 -3.28
N VAL A 101 12.69 -9.63 -2.17
CA VAL A 101 13.57 -8.88 -1.25
C VAL A 101 14.67 -9.71 -0.61
N LEU A 102 15.65 -9.01 -0.02
CA LEU A 102 16.68 -9.63 0.82
C LEU A 102 16.17 -9.98 2.22
N ASN A 103 15.39 -9.09 2.83
CA ASN A 103 14.81 -9.28 4.17
C ASN A 103 13.31 -9.04 4.16
N GLU A 104 12.57 -9.99 4.71
CA GLU A 104 11.12 -10.01 4.66
C GLU A 104 10.50 -10.37 6.00
N GLN A 105 9.43 -9.67 6.35
CA GLN A 105 8.49 -10.09 7.39
C GLN A 105 7.08 -10.02 6.83
N GLN A 106 6.40 -11.16 6.79
CA GLN A 106 5.01 -11.25 6.38
C GLN A 106 4.14 -11.71 7.53
N TYR A 107 3.00 -11.04 7.69
CA TYR A 107 1.94 -11.43 8.59
C TYR A 107 0.60 -11.36 7.85
N ALA A 108 -0.15 -12.46 7.90
CA ALA A 108 -1.50 -12.54 7.36
C ALA A 108 -2.44 -13.18 8.39
N MET A 109 -3.57 -12.52 8.66
CA MET A 109 -4.62 -13.05 9.53
C MET A 109 -5.99 -12.99 8.82
N GLY A 110 -6.68 -14.13 8.72
CA GLY A 110 -8.02 -14.24 8.14
C GLY A 110 -8.19 -15.54 7.35
N ALA A 111 -9.43 -15.87 6.96
CA ALA A 111 -9.70 -17.04 6.14
C ALA A 111 -9.35 -16.76 4.67
N GLN A 112 -8.65 -17.72 4.04
CA GLN A 112 -8.46 -17.78 2.59
C GLN A 112 -9.71 -18.31 1.90
#